data_AF-A0A8J3ABL1-F1
#
_entry.id   AF-A0A8J3ABL1-F1
#
_cell.length_a   1.000
_cell.length_b   1.000
_cell.length_c   1.000
_cell.angle_alpha   90.00
_cell.angle_beta   90.00
_cell.angle_gamma   90.00
#
_symmetry.space_group_name_H-M   'P 1'
#
loop_
_entity.id
_entity.type
_entity.pdbx_description
1 polymer ?
#
loop_
_entity_poly.entity_id
_entity_poly.type
_entity_poly.pdbx_seq_one_letter_code
_entity_poly.pdbx_strand_id
1 'polypeptide(L)'
;MNSEFEEWSAGHVVDFHEWAGKEGRMNASTAAARGSAVKRVFEYVYGEEWPSQSVKDLDEADLFLRFRNKAKFDVTPKSMETYEGRFTKAIESYTLFNKDQTAWAQSLRTNTRAPRSGKADKKKESETQAQQQSKVTEPEMGGRDEQVPEGLTRYPFPLQGGVQAQLYLPTKGLTGPDVKRLTAYLQSLVMEEQPALMAGSPQE
;
A
#
# COMPACT_ATOMS: atom_id res chain seq x y z
N MET A 1 -11.61 10.57 -29.15
CA MET A 1 -10.52 10.62 -28.14
C MET A 1 -10.36 12.07 -27.75
N ASN A 2 -10.19 12.39 -26.47
CA ASN A 2 -9.79 13.75 -26.09
C ASN A 2 -8.33 13.90 -26.52
N SER A 3 -8.08 14.61 -27.62
CA SER A 3 -6.74 14.83 -28.16
C SER A 3 -5.81 15.60 -27.19
N GLU A 4 -6.37 16.19 -26.12
CA GLU A 4 -5.62 16.88 -25.06
C GLU A 4 -4.73 15.96 -24.20
N PHE A 5 -4.87 14.62 -24.29
CA PHE A 5 -4.07 13.68 -23.48
C PHE A 5 -3.36 12.60 -24.31
N GLU A 6 -3.18 12.81 -25.62
CA GLU A 6 -2.50 11.84 -26.50
C GLU A 6 -0.97 11.80 -26.27
N GLU A 7 -0.42 12.82 -25.61
CA GLU A 7 1.00 12.90 -25.30
C GLU A 7 1.34 12.18 -23.99
N TRP A 8 2.37 11.34 -24.04
CA TRP A 8 2.82 10.52 -22.91
C TRP A 8 3.87 11.26 -22.08
N SER A 9 3.53 12.43 -21.54
CA SER A 9 4.43 13.20 -20.66
C SER A 9 3.92 13.32 -19.23
N ALA A 10 4.83 13.59 -18.28
CA ALA A 10 4.49 13.74 -16.87
C ALA A 10 3.52 14.91 -16.61
N GLY A 11 3.63 15.99 -17.39
CA GLY A 11 2.68 17.12 -17.34
C GLY A 11 1.25 16.66 -17.66
N HIS A 12 1.07 15.93 -18.76
CA HIS A 12 -0.24 15.43 -19.17
C HIS A 12 -0.85 14.45 -18.16
N VAL A 13 -0.02 13.68 -17.44
CA VAL A 13 -0.52 12.84 -16.33
C VAL A 13 -1.11 13.71 -15.22
N VAL A 14 -0.43 14.80 -14.85
CA VAL A 14 -0.93 15.74 -13.83
C VAL A 14 -2.24 16.37 -14.30
N ASP A 15 -2.26 16.91 -15.52
CA ASP A 15 -3.44 17.55 -16.11
C ASP A 15 -4.63 16.59 -16.19
N PHE A 16 -4.37 15.32 -16.53
CA PHE A 16 -5.38 14.27 -16.53
C PHE A 16 -6.03 14.05 -15.16
N HIS A 17 -5.24 13.98 -14.09
CA HIS A 17 -5.80 13.80 -12.74
C HIS A 17 -6.53 15.06 -12.27
N GLU A 18 -6.03 16.26 -12.59
CA GLU A 18 -6.73 17.51 -12.29
C GLU A 18 -8.07 17.60 -13.03
N TRP A 19 -8.09 17.31 -14.33
CA TRP A 19 -9.30 17.21 -15.13
C TRP A 19 -10.28 16.18 -14.56
N ALA A 20 -9.80 14.97 -14.25
CA ALA A 20 -10.65 13.91 -13.72
C ALA A 20 -11.27 14.27 -12.35
N GLY A 21 -10.54 15.02 -11.52
CA GLY A 21 -11.06 15.56 -10.27
C GLY A 21 -12.09 16.67 -10.47
N LYS A 22 -11.82 17.61 -11.38
CA LYS A 22 -12.69 18.74 -11.71
C LYS A 22 -14.02 18.29 -12.33
N GLU A 23 -13.96 17.29 -13.22
CA GLU A 23 -15.13 16.71 -13.90
C GLU A 23 -15.92 15.75 -12.99
N GLY A 24 -15.48 15.53 -11.74
CA GLY A 24 -16.12 14.62 -10.79
C GLY A 24 -16.03 13.15 -11.19
N ARG A 25 -15.16 12.80 -12.15
CA ARG A 25 -14.88 11.41 -12.54
C ARG A 25 -14.18 10.64 -11.42
N MET A 26 -13.37 11.34 -10.62
CA MET A 26 -12.80 10.83 -9.39
C MET A 26 -12.88 11.87 -8.26
N ASN A 27 -12.66 11.43 -7.01
CA ASN A 27 -12.61 12.33 -5.87
C ASN A 27 -11.50 13.38 -6.06
N ALA A 28 -11.85 14.66 -5.95
CA ALA A 28 -10.94 15.79 -6.18
C ALA A 28 -9.69 15.75 -5.30
N SER A 29 -9.81 15.33 -4.03
CA SER A 29 -8.65 15.17 -3.13
C SER A 29 -7.75 14.02 -3.57
N THR A 30 -8.33 12.94 -4.09
CA THR A 30 -7.55 11.80 -4.63
C THR A 30 -6.83 12.19 -5.93
N ALA A 31 -7.52 12.89 -6.82
CA ALA A 31 -6.94 13.50 -8.02
C ALA A 31 -5.74 14.39 -7.68
N ALA A 32 -5.94 15.38 -6.81
CA ALA A 32 -4.89 16.29 -6.38
C ALA A 32 -3.70 15.56 -5.73
N ALA A 33 -3.98 14.55 -4.88
CA ALA A 33 -2.94 13.76 -4.25
C ALA A 33 -2.09 12.94 -5.25
N ARG A 34 -2.72 12.43 -6.32
CA ARG A 34 -2.05 11.70 -7.40
C ARG A 34 -1.23 12.64 -8.28
N GLY A 35 -1.81 13.74 -8.75
CA GLY A 35 -1.11 14.77 -9.52
C GLY A 35 0.10 15.35 -8.75
N SER A 36 -0.09 15.66 -7.47
CA SER A 36 0.99 16.16 -6.60
C SER A 36 2.13 15.15 -6.46
N ALA A 37 1.82 13.85 -6.37
CA ALA A 37 2.85 12.82 -6.26
C ALA A 37 3.67 12.70 -7.54
N VAL A 38 3.03 12.71 -8.71
CA VAL A 38 3.71 12.71 -10.02
C VAL A 38 4.62 13.92 -10.13
N LYS A 39 4.09 15.12 -9.89
CA LYS A 39 4.86 16.36 -9.91
C LYS A 39 6.08 16.27 -8.99
N ARG A 40 5.87 15.93 -7.71
CA ARG A 40 6.94 15.87 -6.71
C ARG A 40 8.05 14.90 -7.12
N VAL A 41 7.71 13.68 -7.51
CA VAL A 41 8.70 12.65 -7.88
C VAL A 41 9.52 13.10 -9.08
N PHE A 42 8.86 13.57 -10.15
CA PHE A 42 9.56 14.03 -11.34
C PHE A 42 10.37 15.30 -11.10
N GLU A 43 9.86 16.26 -10.32
CA GLU A 43 10.57 17.50 -9.97
C GLU A 43 11.89 17.22 -9.23
N TYR A 44 11.89 16.31 -8.25
CA TYR A 44 13.14 15.93 -7.57
C TYR A 44 14.13 15.25 -8.52
N VAL A 45 13.67 14.41 -9.44
CA VAL A 45 14.56 13.64 -10.32
C VAL A 45 15.10 14.48 -11.48
N TYR A 46 14.25 15.28 -12.12
CA TYR A 46 14.53 15.95 -13.39
C TYR A 46 14.58 17.49 -13.29
N GLY A 47 14.25 18.08 -12.14
CA GLY A 47 14.31 19.53 -11.95
C GLY A 47 13.26 20.25 -12.80
N GLU A 48 13.66 21.30 -13.52
CA GLU A 48 12.74 22.13 -14.32
C GLU A 48 12.16 21.42 -15.55
N GLU A 49 12.87 20.43 -16.09
CA GLU A 49 12.45 19.68 -17.28
C GLU A 49 11.45 18.56 -16.98
N TRP A 50 10.95 18.49 -15.74
CA TRP A 50 10.04 17.46 -15.27
C TRP A 50 8.74 17.31 -16.11
N PRO A 51 8.07 18.38 -16.60
CA PRO A 51 6.78 18.23 -17.28
C PRO A 51 6.88 17.50 -18.62
N SER A 52 8.02 17.65 -19.29
CA SER A 52 8.28 17.09 -20.62
C SER A 52 8.78 15.64 -20.58
N GLN A 53 9.02 15.09 -19.39
CA GLN A 53 9.54 13.73 -19.26
C GLN A 53 8.51 12.70 -19.73
N SER A 54 8.96 11.77 -20.56
CA SER A 54 8.12 10.71 -21.09
C SER A 54 7.75 9.69 -20.00
N VAL A 55 6.50 9.26 -19.99
CA VAL A 55 5.97 8.25 -19.04
C VAL A 55 5.61 6.92 -19.71
N LYS A 56 5.78 6.80 -21.03
CA LYS A 56 5.32 5.62 -21.80
C LYS A 56 6.07 4.33 -21.45
N ASP A 57 7.38 4.44 -21.33
CA ASP A 57 8.32 3.32 -21.11
C ASP A 57 9.14 3.55 -19.84
N LEU A 58 8.51 4.17 -18.84
CA LEU A 58 9.16 4.56 -17.60
C LEU A 58 9.51 3.33 -16.74
N ASP A 59 10.77 3.20 -16.34
CA ASP A 59 11.18 2.29 -15.28
C ASP A 59 10.91 2.94 -13.91
N GLU A 60 9.76 2.59 -13.30
CA GLU A 60 9.36 3.09 -11.99
C GLU A 60 10.38 2.76 -10.89
N ALA A 61 11.06 1.61 -10.97
CA ALA A 61 12.00 1.18 -9.94
C ALA A 61 13.26 2.04 -9.95
N ASP A 62 13.83 2.32 -11.13
CA ASP A 62 14.95 3.25 -11.28
C ASP A 62 14.54 4.67 -10.88
N LEU A 63 13.36 5.12 -11.30
CA LEU A 63 12.85 6.45 -10.93
C LEU A 63 12.75 6.61 -9.41
N PHE A 64 12.18 5.63 -8.71
CA PHE A 64 12.04 5.68 -7.25
C PHE A 64 13.38 5.57 -6.55
N LEU A 65 14.35 4.82 -7.09
CA LEU A 65 15.71 4.79 -6.55
C LEU A 65 16.35 6.19 -6.62
N ARG A 66 16.26 6.87 -7.77
CA ARG A 66 16.76 8.24 -7.96
C ARG A 66 16.04 9.23 -7.06
N PHE A 67 14.72 9.11 -6.94
CA PHE A 67 13.89 9.94 -6.08
C PHE A 67 14.32 9.81 -4.61
N ARG A 68 14.46 8.58 -4.08
CA ARG A 68 14.92 8.33 -2.71
C ARG A 68 16.30 8.93 -2.46
N ASN A 69 17.22 8.80 -3.41
CA ASN A 69 18.59 9.32 -3.29
C ASN A 69 18.63 10.86 -3.25
N LYS A 70 17.77 11.53 -4.04
CA LYS A 70 17.71 12.99 -4.10
C LYS A 70 16.86 13.61 -2.97
N ALA A 71 15.77 12.95 -2.57
CA ALA A 71 14.82 13.46 -1.60
C ALA A 71 15.12 13.05 -0.14
N LYS A 72 16.23 12.32 0.10
CA LYS A 72 16.56 11.73 1.42
C LYS A 72 16.56 12.70 2.60
N PHE A 73 16.83 13.99 2.37
CA PHE A 73 16.87 14.99 3.43
C PHE A 73 15.58 15.81 3.53
N ASP A 74 14.78 15.85 2.47
CA ASP A 74 13.58 16.70 2.39
C ASP A 74 12.28 15.92 2.67
N VAL A 75 12.30 14.60 2.51
CA VAL A 75 11.11 13.76 2.57
C VAL A 75 11.33 12.62 3.56
N THR A 76 10.39 12.44 4.50
CA THR A 76 10.44 11.32 5.44
C THR A 76 10.21 9.99 4.71
N PRO A 77 10.75 8.86 5.21
CA PRO A 77 10.56 7.54 4.58
C PRO A 77 9.08 7.19 4.37
N LYS A 78 8.22 7.48 5.36
CA LYS A 78 6.76 7.26 5.27
C LYS A 78 6.10 8.09 4.17
N SER A 79 6.56 9.33 3.99
CA SER A 79 6.08 10.19 2.90
C SER A 79 6.57 9.69 1.54
N MET A 80 7.78 9.14 1.44
CA MET A 80 8.27 8.53 0.19
C MET A 80 7.38 7.37 -0.24
N GLU A 81 7.10 6.41 0.64
CA GLU A 81 6.21 5.29 0.33
C GLU A 81 4.82 5.76 -0.12
N THR A 82 4.34 6.86 0.47
CA THR A 82 3.07 7.47 0.10
C THR A 82 3.13 8.09 -1.30
N TYR A 83 4.21 8.79 -1.64
CA TYR A 83 4.41 9.34 -2.98
C TYR A 83 4.55 8.25 -4.03
N GLU A 84 5.33 7.20 -3.76
CA GLU A 84 5.51 6.05 -4.65
C GLU A 84 4.16 5.36 -4.94
N GLY A 85 3.40 5.02 -3.89
CA GLY A 85 2.10 4.37 -4.07
C GLY A 85 1.09 5.24 -4.83
N ARG A 86 1.11 6.56 -4.62
CA ARG A 86 0.24 7.49 -5.35
C ARG A 86 0.69 7.67 -6.80
N PHE A 87 2.00 7.70 -7.03
CA PHE A 87 2.62 7.79 -8.35
C PHE A 87 2.24 6.59 -9.20
N THR A 88 2.48 5.37 -8.73
CA THR A 88 2.15 4.14 -9.48
C THR A 88 0.66 4.12 -9.84
N LYS A 89 -0.21 4.44 -8.88
CA LYS A 89 -1.66 4.52 -9.15
C LYS A 89 -2.04 5.62 -10.13
N ALA A 90 -1.28 6.71 -10.18
CA ALA A 90 -1.50 7.79 -11.14
C ALA A 90 -1.14 7.35 -12.57
N ILE A 91 0.01 6.70 -12.74
CA ILE A 91 0.51 6.20 -14.03
C ILE A 91 -0.35 5.04 -14.55
N GLU A 92 -0.70 4.08 -13.68
CA GLU A 92 -1.62 2.98 -14.02
C GLU A 92 -2.95 3.53 -14.54
N SER A 93 -3.53 4.51 -13.83
CA SER A 93 -4.80 5.12 -14.21
C SER A 93 -4.72 5.87 -15.54
N TYR A 94 -3.63 6.60 -15.78
CA TYR A 94 -3.42 7.32 -17.04
C TYR A 94 -3.21 6.35 -18.22
N THR A 95 -2.41 5.32 -18.00
CA THR A 95 -2.17 4.25 -18.97
C THR A 95 -3.46 3.52 -19.32
N LEU A 96 -4.29 3.21 -18.33
CA LEU A 96 -5.59 2.57 -18.55
C LEU A 96 -6.53 3.48 -19.32
N PHE A 97 -6.59 4.78 -18.99
CA PHE A 97 -7.41 5.76 -19.70
C PHE A 97 -7.03 5.86 -21.18
N ASN A 98 -5.73 5.90 -21.50
CA ASN A 98 -5.24 5.98 -22.87
C ASN A 98 -5.44 4.69 -23.66
N LYS A 99 -5.44 3.53 -22.99
CA LYS A 99 -5.73 2.23 -23.63
C LYS A 99 -7.23 2.02 -23.85
N ASP A 100 -8.04 2.27 -22.82
CA ASP A 100 -9.49 2.06 -22.84
C ASP A 100 -10.19 2.97 -21.81
N GLN A 101 -10.81 4.04 -22.34
CA GLN A 101 -11.56 5.01 -21.53
C GLN A 101 -12.78 4.39 -20.84
N THR A 102 -13.40 3.36 -21.43
CA THR A 102 -14.56 2.68 -20.86
C THR A 102 -14.14 1.82 -19.69
N ALA A 103 -13.08 1.01 -19.86
CA ALA A 103 -12.51 0.22 -18.77
C ALA A 103 -12.03 1.11 -17.62
N TRP A 104 -11.39 2.24 -17.92
CA TRP A 104 -11.02 3.22 -16.90
C TRP A 104 -12.24 3.73 -16.14
N ALA A 105 -13.29 4.18 -16.83
CA ALA A 105 -14.51 4.68 -16.17
C ALA A 105 -15.20 3.61 -15.30
N GLN A 106 -15.15 2.33 -15.71
CA GLN A 106 -15.65 1.21 -14.91
C GLN A 106 -14.80 0.98 -13.65
N SER A 107 -13.47 1.09 -13.76
CA SER A 107 -12.55 0.91 -12.62
C SER A 107 -12.80 1.89 -11.46
N LEU A 108 -13.28 3.09 -11.79
CA LEU A 108 -13.65 4.12 -10.81
C LEU A 108 -14.91 3.72 -10.02
N ARG A 109 -15.84 3.01 -10.68
CA ARG A 109 -17.11 2.56 -10.09
C ARG A 109 -16.94 1.32 -9.22
N THR A 110 -16.01 0.44 -9.53
CA THR A 110 -15.72 -0.75 -8.70
C THR A 110 -15.01 -0.42 -7.40
N ASN A 111 -14.57 0.83 -7.21
CA ASN A 111 -13.92 1.29 -5.98
C ASN A 111 -14.90 1.90 -4.96
N THR A 112 -16.21 1.92 -5.23
CA THR A 112 -17.20 2.17 -4.18
C THR A 112 -17.22 0.96 -3.25
N ARG A 113 -16.64 1.15 -2.07
CA ARG A 113 -16.79 0.26 -0.91
C ARG A 113 -18.23 -0.23 -0.85
N ALA A 114 -18.41 -1.55 -0.81
CA ALA A 114 -19.67 -2.16 -0.41
C ALA A 114 -20.18 -1.48 0.87
N PRO A 115 -21.48 -1.13 0.97
CA PRO A 115 -22.00 -0.48 2.14
C PRO A 115 -21.77 -1.38 3.35
N ARG A 116 -20.98 -0.89 4.31
CA ARG A 116 -20.91 -1.48 5.65
C ARG A 116 -22.32 -1.40 6.24
N SER A 117 -23.01 -2.54 6.28
CA SER A 117 -24.31 -2.63 6.93
C SER A 117 -24.15 -2.35 8.42
N GLY A 118 -24.87 -1.33 8.91
CA GLY A 118 -25.42 -1.25 10.26
C GLY A 118 -24.43 -1.03 11.41
N LYS A 119 -24.35 0.20 11.92
CA LYS A 119 -25.01 0.58 13.18
C LYS A 119 -24.77 2.06 13.53
N ALA A 120 -25.89 2.78 13.53
CA ALA A 120 -26.31 3.85 14.44
C ALA A 120 -25.27 4.84 14.96
N ASP A 121 -25.46 6.08 14.52
CA ASP A 121 -25.45 7.33 15.28
C ASP A 121 -24.97 7.27 16.74
N LYS A 122 -23.87 7.98 17.00
CA LYS A 122 -23.85 8.95 18.10
C LYS A 122 -22.91 10.11 17.76
N LYS A 123 -23.55 11.19 17.33
CA LYS A 123 -23.07 12.56 17.37
C LYS A 123 -22.49 12.87 18.76
N LYS A 124 -21.23 13.31 18.84
CA LYS A 124 -20.84 14.30 19.84
C LYS A 124 -19.71 15.19 19.36
N GLU A 125 -20.01 16.46 19.51
CA GLU A 125 -19.25 17.66 19.22
C GLU A 125 -18.26 17.93 20.35
N SER A 126 -17.26 18.76 20.01
CA SER A 126 -16.38 19.58 20.86
C SER A 126 -15.08 19.02 21.45
N GLU A 127 -14.02 19.73 21.03
CA GLU A 127 -12.96 20.39 21.83
C GLU A 127 -11.88 19.55 22.55
N THR A 128 -10.67 19.64 21.98
CA THR A 128 -9.47 20.26 22.59
C THR A 128 -9.40 20.33 24.11
N GLN A 129 -8.53 19.53 24.76
CA GLN A 129 -7.26 19.96 25.39
C GLN A 129 -6.60 18.83 26.22
N ALA A 130 -5.29 18.68 26.01
CA ALA A 130 -4.21 18.45 26.97
C ALA A 130 -4.30 17.45 28.16
N GLN A 131 -3.25 16.60 28.18
CA GLN A 131 -2.38 16.25 29.32
C GLN A 131 -2.76 15.16 30.34
N GLN A 132 -1.81 14.21 30.44
CA GLN A 132 -1.22 13.60 31.65
C GLN A 132 -2.14 12.81 32.60
N GLN A 133 -1.88 11.51 32.75
CA GLN A 133 -0.90 10.94 33.70
C GLN A 133 -1.26 9.49 34.04
N SER A 134 -0.22 8.66 34.18
CA SER A 134 -0.24 7.24 34.49
C SER A 134 -0.97 6.89 35.79
N LYS A 135 -1.70 5.77 35.82
CA LYS A 135 -1.79 4.92 37.01
C LYS A 135 -1.96 3.45 36.63
N VAL A 136 -1.06 2.65 37.20
CA VAL A 136 -0.98 1.19 37.16
C VAL A 136 -2.15 0.57 37.93
N THR A 137 -2.83 -0.41 37.35
CA THR A 137 -3.50 -1.52 38.06
C THR A 137 -3.59 -2.72 37.11
N GLU A 138 -3.10 -3.85 37.57
CA GLU A 138 -3.12 -5.20 36.97
C GLU A 138 -4.09 -6.07 37.82
N PRO A 139 -4.52 -7.27 37.40
CA PRO A 139 -5.08 -7.70 36.12
C PRO A 139 -6.54 -8.16 36.30
N GLU A 140 -7.39 -8.03 35.28
CA GLU A 140 -8.60 -8.87 35.17
C GLU A 140 -8.57 -9.62 33.85
N MET A 141 -8.61 -10.95 33.97
CA MET A 141 -8.87 -11.89 32.88
C MET A 141 -10.27 -11.64 32.32
N GLY A 142 -10.34 -11.27 31.05
CA GLY A 142 -11.61 -11.17 30.33
C GLY A 142 -11.35 -10.90 28.85
N GLY A 143 -11.52 -11.95 28.04
CA GLY A 143 -11.54 -11.99 26.57
C GLY A 143 -11.07 -10.73 25.84
N ARG A 144 -9.78 -10.65 25.51
CA ARG A 144 -9.32 -9.73 24.48
C ARG A 144 -9.86 -10.20 23.14
N ASP A 145 -10.92 -9.54 22.68
CA ASP A 145 -11.14 -9.33 21.25
C ASP A 145 -9.84 -8.71 20.73
N GLU A 146 -8.99 -9.54 20.12
CA GLU A 146 -7.67 -9.16 19.65
C GLU A 146 -7.87 -8.19 18.49
N GLN A 147 -7.91 -6.90 18.82
CA GLN A 147 -8.03 -5.81 17.88
C GLN A 147 -6.92 -5.98 16.84
N VAL A 148 -7.29 -6.47 15.67
CA VAL A 148 -6.38 -6.55 14.53
C VAL A 148 -5.86 -5.14 14.29
N PRO A 149 -4.53 -4.91 14.35
CA PRO A 149 -3.98 -3.58 14.13
C PRO A 149 -4.47 -3.05 12.79
N GLU A 150 -4.87 -1.78 12.76
CA GLU A 150 -5.38 -1.14 11.55
C GLU A 150 -4.40 -1.33 10.39
N GLY A 151 -4.84 -2.00 9.32
CA GLY A 151 -4.01 -2.29 8.14
C GLY A 151 -3.49 -3.72 8.02
N LEU A 152 -3.87 -4.64 8.92
CA LEU A 152 -3.60 -6.07 8.80
C LEU A 152 -4.89 -6.87 8.54
N THR A 153 -4.81 -7.88 7.69
CA THR A 153 -5.85 -8.89 7.45
C THR A 153 -5.41 -10.20 8.08
N ARG A 154 -6.32 -10.85 8.81
CA ARG A 154 -6.11 -12.15 9.43
C ARG A 154 -6.40 -13.27 8.42
N TYR A 155 -5.44 -14.15 8.20
CA TYR A 155 -5.53 -15.30 7.31
C TYR A 155 -5.29 -16.59 8.10
N PRO A 156 -6.26 -17.53 8.11
CA PRO A 156 -6.04 -18.85 8.68
C PRO A 156 -5.13 -19.66 7.76
N PHE A 157 -4.06 -20.22 8.31
CA PHE A 157 -3.11 -21.07 7.58
C PHE A 157 -3.08 -22.46 8.21
N PRO A 158 -3.54 -23.51 7.50
CA PRO A 158 -3.54 -24.86 8.03
C PRO A 158 -2.12 -25.41 8.13
N LEU A 159 -1.74 -25.92 9.30
CA LEU A 159 -0.52 -26.68 9.51
C LEU A 159 -0.82 -28.19 9.52
N GLN A 160 0.23 -29.00 9.36
CA GLN A 160 0.12 -30.45 9.55
C GLN A 160 -0.27 -30.77 11.01
N GLY A 161 -1.09 -31.79 11.21
CA GLY A 161 -1.60 -32.16 12.54
C GLY A 161 -2.90 -31.47 12.99
N GLY A 162 -3.61 -30.79 12.07
CA GLY A 162 -4.92 -30.18 12.37
C GLY A 162 -4.85 -28.85 13.14
N VAL A 163 -3.66 -28.31 13.34
CA VAL A 163 -3.42 -27.01 13.99
C VAL A 163 -3.59 -25.89 12.96
N GLN A 164 -4.25 -24.79 13.34
CA GLN A 164 -4.40 -23.60 12.50
C GLN A 164 -3.50 -22.47 12.99
N ALA A 165 -2.54 -22.07 12.15
CA ALA A 165 -1.80 -20.83 12.37
C ALA A 165 -2.65 -19.63 11.93
N GLN A 166 -2.40 -18.48 12.55
CA GLN A 166 -3.05 -17.22 12.21
C GLN A 166 -1.98 -16.27 11.67
N LEU A 167 -2.06 -15.94 10.39
CA LEU A 167 -1.17 -14.97 9.75
C LEU A 167 -1.84 -13.60 9.73
N TYR A 168 -1.14 -12.59 10.21
CA TYR A 168 -1.56 -11.20 10.09
C TYR A 168 -0.74 -10.57 8.97
N LEU A 169 -1.36 -10.29 7.83
CA LEU A 169 -0.68 -9.75 6.64
C LEU A 169 -1.18 -8.35 6.31
N PRO A 170 -0.33 -7.45 5.77
CA PRO A 170 -0.78 -6.12 5.35
C PRO A 170 -1.91 -6.16 4.34
N THR A 171 -2.94 -5.33 4.53
CA THR A 171 -4.09 -5.21 3.60
C THR A 171 -3.68 -4.69 2.22
N LYS A 172 -2.49 -4.08 2.12
CA LYS A 172 -1.91 -3.59 0.87
C LYS A 172 -1.19 -4.68 0.07
N GLY A 173 -1.13 -5.91 0.60
CA GLY A 173 -0.40 -7.03 0.02
C GLY A 173 1.07 -7.07 0.47
N LEU A 174 1.71 -8.22 0.24
CA LEU A 174 3.15 -8.39 0.42
C LEU A 174 3.86 -8.15 -0.91
N THR A 175 5.02 -7.51 -0.89
CA THR A 175 5.86 -7.39 -2.09
C THR A 175 6.67 -8.68 -2.30
N GLY A 176 7.14 -8.94 -3.52
CA GLY A 176 8.03 -10.07 -3.82
C GLY A 176 9.24 -10.20 -2.88
N PRO A 177 9.99 -9.13 -2.56
CA PRO A 177 11.09 -9.23 -1.59
C PRO A 177 10.63 -9.53 -0.16
N ASP A 178 9.45 -9.06 0.26
CA ASP A 178 8.90 -9.38 1.59
C ASP A 178 8.57 -10.87 1.70
N VAL A 179 7.96 -11.44 0.66
CA VAL A 179 7.70 -12.89 0.59
C VAL A 179 9.01 -13.66 0.69
N LYS A 180 10.06 -13.25 -0.04
CA LYS A 180 11.36 -13.92 0.00
C LYS A 180 12.00 -13.89 1.40
N ARG A 181 11.91 -12.76 2.10
CA ARG A 181 12.40 -12.61 3.48
C ARG A 181 11.58 -13.44 4.46
N LEU A 182 10.26 -13.44 4.31
CA LEU A 182 9.35 -14.21 5.17
C LEU A 182 9.59 -15.72 5.01
N THR A 183 9.79 -16.19 3.78
CA THR A 183 10.15 -17.59 3.51
C THR A 183 11.49 -17.94 4.14
N ALA A 184 12.53 -17.11 3.97
CA ALA A 184 13.84 -17.35 4.57
C ALA A 184 13.78 -17.38 6.11
N TYR A 185 12.97 -16.48 6.70
CA TYR A 185 12.73 -16.46 8.14
C TYR A 185 12.01 -17.72 8.63
N LEU A 186 10.92 -18.12 7.97
CA LEU A 186 10.20 -19.34 8.32
C LEU A 186 11.09 -20.58 8.20
N GLN A 187 11.92 -20.67 7.15
CA GLN A 187 12.90 -21.74 6.98
C GLN A 187 13.93 -21.77 8.12
N SER A 188 14.36 -20.62 8.62
CA SER A 188 15.30 -20.55 9.75
C SER A 188 14.69 -21.00 11.09
N LEU A 189 13.37 -20.94 11.22
CA LEU A 189 12.63 -21.38 12.41
C LEU A 189 12.32 -22.87 12.39
N VAL A 190 12.52 -23.55 11.25
CA VAL A 190 12.36 -25.00 11.17
C VAL A 190 13.49 -25.63 11.96
N MET A 191 13.20 -26.06 13.18
CA MET A 191 13.99 -27.08 13.84
C MET A 191 13.77 -28.37 13.04
N GLU A 192 14.78 -28.83 12.31
CA GLU A 192 14.78 -30.21 11.84
C GLU A 192 14.57 -31.11 13.06
N GLU A 193 13.46 -31.86 13.07
CA GLU A 193 13.38 -33.05 13.91
C GLU A 193 14.58 -33.90 13.51
N GLN A 194 15.61 -33.92 14.37
CA GLN A 194 16.72 -34.85 14.24
C GLN A 194 16.10 -36.23 14.06
N PRO A 195 16.33 -36.94 12.95
CA PRO A 195 15.98 -38.34 12.89
C PRO A 195 16.74 -39.01 14.02
N ALA A 196 16.00 -39.47 15.03
CA ALA A 196 16.55 -40.21 16.14
C ALA A 196 17.41 -41.32 15.57
N LEU A 197 18.71 -41.25 15.85
CA LEU A 197 19.66 -42.34 15.71
C LEU A 197 19.07 -43.53 16.45
N MET A 198 18.36 -44.41 15.74
CA MET A 198 18.06 -45.74 16.25
C MET A 198 19.36 -46.51 16.21
N ALA A 199 20.03 -46.41 17.35
CA ALA A 199 21.05 -47.31 17.85
C ALA A 199 20.74 -48.76 17.46
N GLY A 200 21.80 -49.45 17.05
CA GLY A 200 21.74 -50.87 16.76
C GLY A 200 21.21 -51.67 17.95
N SER A 201 20.66 -52.83 17.63
CA SER A 201 20.70 -53.97 18.51
C SER A 201 21.14 -55.17 17.67
N PRO A 202 22.27 -55.82 18.00
CA PRO A 202 22.51 -57.19 17.61
C PRO A 202 21.57 -58.08 18.43
N GLN A 203 20.91 -59.04 17.80
CA GLN A 203 20.35 -60.17 18.54
C GLN A 203 20.86 -61.47 17.93
N GLU A 204 21.50 -62.21 18.82
CA GLU A 204 21.92 -63.61 18.78
C GLU A 204 20.77 -64.57 18.43
#